data_AF-A0A3A0FAX0-F1
#
_entry.id   AF-A0A3A0FAX0-F1
#
_cell.length_a   1.000
_cell.length_b   1.000
_cell.length_c   1.000
_cell.angle_alpha   90.00
_cell.angle_beta   90.00
_cell.angle_gamma   90.00
#
_symmetry.space_group_name_H-M   'P 1'
#
loop_
_entity.id
_entity.type
_entity.pdbx_description
1 polymer ?
#
loop_
_entity_poly.entity_id
_entity_poly.type
_entity_poly.pdbx_seq_one_letter_code
_entity_poly.pdbx_strand_id
1 'polypeptide(L)'
;MSGSVLWRVEALAAPPWLRACSVCGIAAARFEATDRFRANAHRGRLDVWLLYACSACGATEKRRLLRGAAADAIAPARLDAYHRNDAALARAHAFELPVREPLPHR
;
A
#
# COMPACT_ATOMS: atom_id res chain seq x y z
N MET A 1 14.33 15.97 -43.03
CA MET A 1 14.86 15.51 -41.73
C MET A 1 13.67 15.18 -40.86
N SER A 2 13.40 13.90 -40.59
CA SER A 2 12.34 13.53 -39.65
C SER A 2 12.94 13.52 -38.25
N GLY A 3 12.54 14.45 -37.40
CA GLY A 3 12.98 14.51 -36.00
C GLY A 3 12.16 13.56 -35.15
N SER A 4 12.80 12.81 -34.26
CA SER A 4 12.11 12.05 -33.21
C SER A 4 12.17 12.81 -31.90
N VAL A 5 11.15 12.62 -31.07
CA VAL A 5 11.06 13.21 -29.72
C VAL A 5 10.98 12.08 -28.71
N LEU A 6 11.78 12.18 -27.66
CA LEU A 6 11.73 11.25 -26.53
C LEU A 6 10.81 11.81 -25.44
N TRP A 7 9.79 11.04 -25.09
CA TRP A 7 8.88 11.34 -23.98
C TRP A 7 9.20 10.45 -22.78
N ARG A 8 9.10 11.02 -21.57
CA ARG A 8 9.14 10.27 -20.31
C ARG A 8 7.79 10.38 -19.63
N VAL A 9 7.26 9.24 -19.20
CA VAL A 9 6.03 9.16 -18.39
C VAL A 9 6.42 8.72 -16.99
N GLU A 10 6.01 9.49 -15.99
CA GLU A 10 6.20 9.17 -14.58
C GLU A 10 4.83 9.15 -13.90
N ALA A 11 4.58 8.13 -13.08
CA ALA A 11 3.37 8.11 -12.28
C ALA A 11 3.41 9.27 -11.26
N LEU A 12 2.31 10.00 -11.10
CA LEU A 12 2.22 11.07 -10.11
C LEU A 12 1.85 10.55 -8.72
N ALA A 13 1.06 9.48 -8.68
CA ALA A 13 0.61 8.83 -7.45
C ALA A 13 0.49 7.32 -7.64
N ALA A 14 0.47 6.58 -6.54
CA ALA A 14 0.15 5.16 -6.56
C ALA A 14 -1.33 4.92 -6.94
N PRO A 15 -1.68 3.76 -7.51
CA PRO A 15 -3.07 3.43 -7.81
C PRO A 15 -3.91 3.45 -6.52
N PRO A 16 -5.10 4.05 -6.55
CA PRO A 16 -6.02 3.99 -5.42
C PRO A 16 -6.56 2.58 -5.25
N TRP A 17 -6.92 2.22 -4.03
CA TRP A 17 -7.69 1.02 -3.74
C TRP A 17 -9.18 1.37 -3.74
N LEU A 18 -9.96 0.76 -4.64
CA LEU A 18 -11.39 1.01 -4.75
C LEU A 18 -12.19 0.00 -3.91
N ARG A 19 -12.94 0.48 -2.93
CA ARG A 19 -13.82 -0.35 -2.09
C ARG A 19 -14.89 0.45 -1.36
N ALA A 20 -15.85 -0.22 -0.75
CA ALA A 20 -16.81 0.41 0.13
C ALA A 20 -16.13 0.95 1.41
N CYS A 21 -16.41 2.20 1.76
CA CYS A 21 -15.96 2.76 3.03
C CYS A 21 -16.98 2.43 4.14
N SER A 22 -16.52 1.74 5.18
CA SER A 22 -17.35 1.37 6.35
C SER A 22 -17.77 2.58 7.19
N VAL A 23 -17.07 3.71 7.07
CA VAL A 23 -17.32 4.92 7.86
C VAL A 23 -18.27 5.89 7.16
N CYS A 24 -17.99 6.28 5.91
CA CYS A 24 -18.83 7.23 5.18
C CYS A 24 -19.86 6.57 4.23
N GLY A 25 -19.82 5.25 4.06
CA GLY A 25 -20.82 4.50 3.27
C GLY A 25 -20.67 4.58 1.75
N ILE A 26 -19.71 5.32 1.21
CA ILE A 26 -19.47 5.38 -0.25
C ILE A 26 -19.08 3.99 -0.75
N ALA A 27 -19.88 3.41 -1.64
CA ALA A 27 -19.74 2.03 -2.12
C ALA A 27 -18.47 1.75 -2.95
N ALA A 28 -17.99 2.76 -3.68
CA ALA A 28 -16.75 2.70 -4.48
C ALA A 28 -15.80 3.85 -4.10
N ALA A 29 -15.52 3.98 -2.80
CA ALA A 29 -14.62 4.99 -2.29
C ALA A 29 -13.18 4.74 -2.79
N ARG A 30 -12.47 5.82 -3.12
CA ARG A 30 -11.04 5.80 -3.42
C ARG A 30 -10.26 5.88 -2.12
N PHE A 31 -9.46 4.86 -1.85
CA PHE A 31 -8.51 4.83 -0.77
C PHE A 31 -7.11 5.08 -1.31
N GLU A 32 -6.41 6.06 -0.75
CA GLU A 32 -5.05 6.45 -1.17
C GLU A 32 -4.02 5.91 -0.18
N ALA A 33 -2.85 5.50 -0.67
CA ALA A 33 -1.77 5.05 0.20
C ALA A 33 -1.31 6.23 1.06
N THR A 34 -1.14 5.99 2.36
CA THR A 34 -0.74 7.05 3.32
C THR A 34 0.77 7.10 3.53
N ASP A 35 1.53 6.28 2.80
CA ASP A 35 2.96 6.02 3.00
C ASP A 35 3.34 5.51 4.39
N ARG A 36 2.36 5.09 5.21
CA ARG A 36 2.59 4.54 6.55
C ARG A 36 2.37 3.05 6.62
N PHE A 37 3.21 2.38 7.39
CA PHE A 37 3.08 0.96 7.69
C PHE A 37 2.56 0.74 9.10
N ARG A 38 1.86 -0.38 9.27
CA ARG A 38 1.72 -1.04 10.57
C ARG A 38 2.56 -2.31 10.51
N ALA A 39 3.58 -2.40 11.36
CA ALA A 39 4.34 -3.63 11.56
C ALA A 39 3.96 -4.22 12.93
N ASN A 40 3.72 -5.53 12.99
CA ASN A 40 3.46 -6.25 14.24
C ASN A 40 4.37 -7.47 14.31
N ALA A 41 5.11 -7.59 15.41
CA ALA A 41 6.01 -8.71 15.64
C ALA A 41 5.48 -9.58 16.78
N HIS A 42 5.44 -10.90 16.56
CA HIS A 42 5.10 -11.86 17.60
C HIS A 42 5.85 -13.17 17.38
N ARG A 43 6.61 -13.61 18.39
CA ARG A 43 7.39 -14.86 18.39
C ARG A 43 8.27 -15.04 17.14
N GLY A 44 9.03 -13.99 16.80
CA GLY A 44 9.94 -14.00 15.65
C GLY A 44 9.25 -13.93 14.29
N ARG A 45 7.94 -13.66 14.24
CA ARG A 45 7.19 -13.47 12.99
C ARG A 45 6.69 -12.04 12.86
N LEU A 46 6.67 -11.53 11.64
CA LEU A 46 6.28 -10.17 11.31
C LEU A 46 5.06 -10.16 10.37
N ASP A 47 4.03 -9.44 10.76
CA ASP A 47 2.95 -9.00 9.88
C ASP A 47 3.17 -7.52 9.53
N VAL A 48 3.01 -7.18 8.25
CA VAL A 48 3.12 -5.78 7.79
C VAL A 48 1.91 -5.43 6.93
N TRP A 49 1.32 -4.27 7.22
CA TRP A 49 0.27 -3.64 6.42
C TRP A 49 0.73 -2.27 5.93
N LEU A 50 0.37 -1.93 4.70
CA LEU A 50 0.34 -0.54 4.23
C LEU A 50 -1.01 0.07 4.59
N LEU A 51 -0.98 1.26 5.18
CA LEU A 51 -2.18 1.99 5.57
C LEU A 51 -2.67 2.82 4.40
N TYR A 52 -3.97 2.73 4.13
CA TYR A 52 -4.68 3.52 3.13
C TYR A 52 -5.73 4.40 3.80
N ALA A 53 -6.00 5.59 3.27
CA ALA A 53 -7.02 6.51 3.78
C ALA A 53 -8.09 6.79 2.73
N CYS A 54 -9.36 6.81 3.15
CA CYS A 54 -10.47 7.20 2.31
C CYS A 54 -10.33 8.67 1.91
N SER A 55 -10.28 8.95 0.61
CA SER A 55 -10.20 10.32 0.07
C SER A 55 -11.39 11.21 0.48
N ALA A 56 -12.53 10.63 0.84
CA ALA A 56 -13.74 11.39 1.20
C ALA A 56 -13.85 11.72 2.70
N CYS A 57 -13.38 10.85 3.60
CA CYS A 57 -13.57 11.03 5.05
C CYS A 57 -12.32 10.78 5.91
N GLY A 58 -11.19 10.42 5.31
CA GLY A 58 -9.94 10.16 6.02
C GLY A 58 -9.88 8.84 6.79
N ALA A 59 -10.95 8.04 6.82
CA ALA A 59 -10.96 6.75 7.50
C ALA A 59 -9.85 5.84 6.96
N THR A 60 -9.07 5.25 7.86
CA THR A 60 -7.92 4.42 7.51
C THR A 60 -8.25 2.93 7.46
N GLU A 61 -7.71 2.25 6.47
CA GLU A 61 -7.84 0.80 6.26
C GLU A 61 -6.47 0.17 6.03
N LYS A 62 -6.34 -1.13 6.37
CA LYS A 62 -5.08 -1.88 6.29
C LYS A 62 -5.06 -2.76 5.05
N ARG A 63 -4.05 -2.58 4.20
CA ARG A 63 -3.79 -3.48 3.06
C ARG A 63 -2.55 -4.32 3.37
N ARG A 64 -2.73 -5.64 3.43
CA ARG A 64 -1.69 -6.57 3.90
C ARG A 64 -0.56 -6.71 2.87
N LEU A 65 0.68 -6.61 3.34
CA LEU A 65 1.90 -6.82 2.56
C LEU A 65 2.55 -8.16 2.91
N LEU A 66 2.79 -8.37 4.20
CA LEU A 66 3.41 -9.58 4.73
C LEU A 66 2.46 -10.23 5.73
N ARG A 67 2.39 -11.56 5.68
CA ARG A 67 1.65 -12.37 6.65
C ARG A 67 2.59 -13.36 7.32
N GLY A 68 2.90 -13.13 8.60
CA GLY A 68 3.72 -14.01 9.42
C GLY A 68 5.06 -14.34 8.76
N ALA A 69 5.73 -13.37 8.16
CA ALA A 69 7.08 -13.59 7.62
C ALA A 69 8.05 -13.84 8.79
N ALA A 70 9.00 -14.77 8.62
CA ALA A 70 10.05 -14.95 9.63
C ALA A 70 10.90 -13.68 9.67
N ALA A 71 11.08 -13.09 10.85
CA ALA A 71 11.71 -11.77 10.98
C ALA A 71 13.19 -11.79 10.56
N ASP A 72 13.86 -12.91 10.79
CA ASP A 72 15.25 -13.17 10.37
C ASP A 72 15.41 -13.35 8.85
N ALA A 73 14.34 -13.74 8.15
CA ALA A 73 14.32 -13.82 6.69
C ALA A 73 14.09 -12.46 6.01
N ILE A 74 13.81 -11.39 6.78
CA ILE A 74 13.63 -10.04 6.25
C ILE A 74 14.96 -9.29 6.37
N ALA A 75 15.44 -8.75 5.25
CA ALA A 75 16.64 -7.92 5.24
C ALA A 75 16.51 -6.77 6.26
N PRO A 76 17.52 -6.51 7.12
CA PRO A 76 17.45 -5.47 8.15
C PRO A 76 17.05 -4.09 7.61
N ALA A 77 17.60 -3.70 6.45
CA ALA A 77 17.26 -2.44 5.79
C ALA A 77 15.76 -2.34 5.41
N ARG A 78 15.12 -3.46 5.06
CA ARG A 78 13.68 -3.50 4.76
C ARG A 78 12.86 -3.41 6.05
N LEU A 79 13.30 -4.04 7.13
CA LEU A 79 12.65 -3.91 8.44
C LEU A 79 12.71 -2.45 8.94
N ASP A 80 13.88 -1.80 8.82
CA ASP A 80 14.06 -0.40 9.18
C ASP A 80 13.22 0.54 8.31
N ALA A 81 13.09 0.24 7.02
CA ALA A 81 12.23 1.00 6.11
C ALA A 81 10.74 0.90 6.50
N TYR A 82 10.27 -0.27 6.94
CA TYR A 82 8.92 -0.40 7.50
C TYR A 82 8.75 0.43 8.78
N HIS A 83 9.72 0.39 9.70
CA HIS A 83 9.66 1.17 10.95
C HIS A 83 9.68 2.68 10.72
N ARG A 84 10.45 3.15 9.74
CA ARG A 84 10.58 4.58 9.43
C ARG A 84 9.50 5.12 8.50
N ASN A 85 8.56 4.30 8.04
CA ASN A 85 7.58 4.68 7.02
C ASN A 85 8.24 5.22 5.75
N ASP A 86 9.21 4.47 5.24
CA ASP A 86 9.92 4.85 4.01
C ASP A 86 8.92 4.99 2.84
N ALA A 87 8.80 6.21 2.32
CA ALA A 87 7.80 6.53 1.29
C ALA A 87 8.09 5.84 -0.05
N ALA A 88 9.37 5.62 -0.39
CA ALA A 88 9.73 4.92 -1.62
C ALA A 88 9.32 3.44 -1.56
N LEU A 89 9.55 2.78 -0.42
CA LEU A 89 9.10 1.41 -0.18
C LEU A 89 7.56 1.32 -0.15
N ALA A 90 6.89 2.28 0.50
CA ALA A 90 5.43 2.31 0.55
C ALA A 90 4.82 2.45 -0.84
N ARG A 91 5.39 3.36 -1.64
CA ARG A 91 5.01 3.56 -3.03
C ARG A 91 5.22 2.30 -3.85
N ALA A 92 6.40 1.67 -3.77
CA ALA A 92 6.68 0.42 -4.50
C ALA A 92 5.64 -0.66 -4.18
N HIS A 93 5.35 -0.89 -2.89
CA HIS A 93 4.32 -1.83 -2.48
C HIS A 93 2.91 -1.44 -2.96
N ALA A 94 2.57 -0.16 -2.99
CA ALA A 94 1.27 0.29 -3.48
C ALA A 94 1.06 -0.02 -4.98
N PHE A 95 2.14 -0.05 -5.78
CA PHE A 95 2.11 -0.46 -7.19
C PHE A 95 2.08 -1.99 -7.37
N GLU A 96 2.67 -2.75 -6.46
CA GLU A 96 2.68 -4.22 -6.52
C GLU A 96 1.34 -4.84 -6.10
N LEU A 97 0.56 -4.15 -5.27
CA LEU A 97 -0.70 -4.67 -4.76
C LEU A 97 -1.85 -4.57 -5.79
N PRO A 98 -2.69 -5.61 -5.95
CA PRO A 98 -3.71 -5.67 -7.00
C PRO A 98 -4.85 -4.66 -6.81
N VAL A 99 -5.09 -3.80 -7.81
CA VAL A 99 -6.05 -2.66 -7.76
C VAL A 99 -7.46 -3.05 -7.30
N ARG A 100 -7.89 -4.28 -7.60
CA ARG A 100 -9.16 -4.87 -7.16
C ARG A 100 -8.89 -6.16 -6.41
N GLU A 101 -9.28 -6.21 -5.15
CA GLU A 101 -9.44 -7.48 -4.44
C GLU A 101 -10.82 -8.04 -4.85
N PRO A 102 -10.96 -9.34 -5.19
CA PRO A 102 -12.28 -9.91 -5.35
C PRO A 102 -13.05 -9.64 -4.06
N LEU A 103 -14.24 -9.03 -4.17
CA LEU A 103 -15.13 -8.89 -3.03
C LEU A 103 -15.21 -10.28 -2.38
N PRO A 104 -15.00 -10.40 -1.05
CA PRO A 104 -15.21 -11.67 -0.40
C PRO A 104 -16.64 -12.10 -0.75
N HIS A 105 -16.75 -13.25 -1.39
CA HIS A 105 -18.02 -13.95 -1.57
C HIS A 105 -18.49 -14.24 -0.14
N ARG A 106 -19.44 -13.41 0.32
CA ARG A 106 -20.31 -13.78 1.43
C ARG A 106 -21.25 -14.85 0.97
#